data_AF-A0A6M1NSN0-F1
#
_entry.id   AF-A0A6M1NSN0-F1
#
_cell.length_a   1.000
_cell.length_b   1.000
_cell.length_c   1.000
_cell.angle_alpha   90.00
_cell.angle_beta   90.00
_cell.angle_gamma   90.00
#
_symmetry.space_group_name_H-M   'P 1'
#
loop_
_entity.id
_entity.type
_entity.pdbx_description
1 polymer ?
#
loop_
_entity_poly.entity_id
_entity_poly.type
_entity_poly.pdbx_seq_one_letter_code
_entity_poly.pdbx_strand_id
1 'polypeptide(L)'
;MRVRTTYYKIIKKPLLSGDTLVPWSLDVLKQDNERKWVEVFDEITKYDGFCNISSHINYQRSFNGFYNQYERLNHKPKEGDYSNIYSFLEHIFEDH
;
A
#
# COMPACT_ATOMS: atom_id res chain seq x y z
N MET A 1 23.31 15.60 8.72
CA MET A 1 22.89 14.69 7.64
C MET A 1 21.61 15.25 7.05
N ARG A 2 21.61 15.74 5.79
CA ARG A 2 20.39 16.25 5.14
C ARG A 2 19.68 15.07 4.50
N VAL A 3 18.63 14.55 5.12
CA VAL A 3 17.79 13.52 4.51
C VAL A 3 17.11 14.16 3.30
N ARG A 4 17.29 13.56 2.12
CA ARG A 4 16.69 14.06 0.89
C ARG A 4 15.20 13.72 0.94
N THR A 5 14.34 14.74 0.99
CA THR A 5 12.88 14.55 0.87
C THR A 5 12.55 14.18 -0.57
N THR A 6 11.82 13.08 -0.76
CA THR A 6 11.31 12.63 -2.05
C THR A 6 9.78 12.63 -1.99
N TYR A 7 9.14 13.23 -3.00
CA TYR A 7 7.68 13.20 -3.10
C TYR A 7 7.25 12.05 -3.99
N TYR A 8 6.07 11.54 -3.73
CA TYR A 8 5.47 10.45 -4.48
C TYR A 8 4.03 10.80 -4.81
N LYS A 9 3.55 10.35 -5.96
CA LYS A 9 2.13 10.36 -6.31
C LYS A 9 1.62 8.95 -6.50
N ILE A 10 0.39 8.71 -6.07
CA ILE A 10 -0.33 7.47 -6.34
C ILE A 10 -0.93 7.59 -7.74
N ILE A 11 -0.61 6.66 -8.62
CA ILE A 11 -1.19 6.56 -9.96
C ILE A 11 -1.92 5.22 -10.10
N LYS A 12 -3.07 5.26 -10.78
CA LYS A 12 -3.77 4.05 -11.18
C LYS A 12 -3.17 3.53 -12.48
N LYS A 13 -2.44 2.43 -12.43
CA LYS A 13 -1.94 1.80 -13.66
C LYS A 13 -3.12 1.10 -14.35
N PRO A 14 -3.16 1.10 -15.70
CA PRO A 14 -4.17 0.36 -16.45
C PRO A 14 -4.01 -1.17 -16.37
N LEU A 15 -3.04 -1.70 -15.60
CA LEU A 15 -2.84 -3.13 -15.37
C LEU A 15 -3.62 -3.61 -14.13
N LEU A 16 -3.86 -4.92 -14.03
CA LEU A 16 -4.57 -5.57 -12.91
C LEU A 16 -3.95 -5.28 -11.52
N SER A 17 -2.67 -4.87 -11.49
CA SER A 17 -1.89 -4.63 -10.26
C SER A 17 -2.26 -3.36 -9.49
N GLY A 18 -3.31 -2.64 -9.87
CA GLY A 18 -3.85 -1.55 -9.05
C GLY A 18 -2.99 -0.27 -9.00
N ASP A 19 -3.00 0.36 -7.83
CA ASP A 19 -2.42 1.68 -7.58
C ASP A 19 -0.92 1.57 -7.26
N THR A 20 -0.08 2.36 -7.92
CA THR A 20 1.38 2.38 -7.71
C THR A 20 1.85 3.75 -7.27
N LEU A 21 2.82 3.79 -6.35
CA LEU A 21 3.59 5.00 -6.04
C LEU A 21 4.67 5.25 -7.10
N VAL A 22 4.67 6.44 -7.68
CA VAL A 22 5.75 6.90 -8.56
C VAL A 22 6.41 8.15 -8.01
N PRO A 23 7.73 8.32 -8.16
CA PRO A 23 8.42 9.54 -7.78
C PRO A 23 7.78 10.75 -8.45
N TRP A 24 7.60 11.82 -7.67
CA TRP A 24 7.09 13.11 -8.13
C TRP A 24 8.14 14.16 -7.78
N SER A 25 8.73 14.80 -8.79
CA SER A 25 9.67 15.89 -8.52
C SER A 25 8.92 17.12 -8.04
N LEU A 26 9.58 17.95 -7.21
CA LEU A 26 8.99 19.18 -6.69
C LEU A 26 8.60 20.15 -7.82
N ASP A 27 9.40 20.20 -8.89
CA ASP A 27 9.12 21.07 -10.05
C ASP A 27 7.85 20.64 -10.79
N VAL A 28 7.66 19.33 -10.98
CA VAL A 28 6.46 18.78 -11.61
C VAL A 28 5.24 18.94 -10.68
N LEU A 29 5.40 18.74 -9.37
CA LEU A 29 4.34 19.02 -8.39
C LEU A 29 3.84 20.47 -8.48
N LYS A 30 4.75 21.42 -8.58
CA LYS A 30 4.42 22.85 -8.71
C LYS A 30 3.75 23.15 -10.05
N GLN A 31 4.24 22.57 -11.13
CA GLN A 31 3.66 22.78 -12.46
C GLN A 31 2.24 22.19 -12.57
N ASP A 32 2.01 20.99 -12.03
CA ASP A 32 0.71 20.31 -12.06
C ASP A 32 -0.37 21.06 -11.25
N ASN A 33 0.02 21.80 -10.20
CA ASN A 33 -0.92 22.46 -9.27
C ASN A 33 -0.91 24.00 -9.36
N GLU A 34 -0.09 24.56 -10.24
CA GLU A 34 0.09 26.00 -10.48
C GLU A 34 -0.01 26.86 -9.20
N ARG A 35 -1.04 27.73 -9.11
CA ARG A 35 -1.22 28.68 -8.01
C ARG A 35 -1.66 28.02 -6.70
N LYS A 36 -2.14 26.77 -6.75
CA LYS A 36 -2.62 26.01 -5.59
C LYS A 36 -1.55 25.09 -5.00
N TRP A 37 -0.31 25.11 -5.52
CA TRP A 37 0.72 24.18 -5.09
C TRP A 37 1.03 24.27 -3.59
N VAL A 38 0.91 25.46 -2.98
CA VAL A 38 1.15 25.65 -1.54
C VAL A 38 0.09 24.94 -0.71
N GLU A 39 -1.18 25.07 -1.09
CA GLU A 39 -2.30 24.38 -0.43
C GLU A 39 -2.13 22.86 -0.52
N VAL A 40 -1.82 22.37 -1.72
CA VAL A 40 -1.56 20.94 -1.96
C VAL A 40 -0.35 20.46 -1.17
N PHE A 41 0.70 21.26 -1.07
CA PHE A 41 1.91 20.91 -0.34
C PHE A 41 1.65 20.71 1.16
N ASP A 42 0.79 21.53 1.76
CA ASP A 42 0.41 21.42 3.17
C ASP A 42 -0.47 20.19 3.46
N GLU A 43 -1.23 19.71 2.46
CA GLU A 43 -2.03 18.49 2.57
C GLU A 43 -1.22 17.18 2.39
N ILE A 44 0.00 17.25 1.85
CA ILE A 44 0.84 16.07 1.65
C ILE A 44 1.25 15.48 3.00
N THR A 45 0.78 14.27 3.28
CA THR A 45 1.16 13.52 4.48
C THR A 45 2.66 13.19 4.47
N LYS A 46 3.33 13.50 5.57
CA LYS A 46 4.77 13.25 5.75
C LYS A 46 4.99 11.88 6.37
N TYR A 47 5.96 11.16 5.84
CA TYR A 47 6.37 9.86 6.33
C TYR A 47 7.90 9.84 6.52
N ASP A 48 8.35 9.14 7.54
CA ASP A 48 9.78 8.94 7.84
C ASP A 48 10.42 7.89 6.94
N GLY A 49 9.60 7.07 6.27
CA GLY A 49 10.06 6.08 5.30
C GLY A 49 8.95 5.12 4.85
N PHE A 50 9.38 3.99 4.29
CA PHE A 50 8.51 2.90 3.88
C PHE A 50 8.60 1.72 4.86
N CYS A 51 7.49 0.99 5.02
CA CYS A 51 7.47 -0.30 5.69
C CYS A 51 6.63 -1.31 4.88
N ASN A 52 6.68 -2.60 5.22
CA ASN A 52 5.85 -3.62 4.59
C ASN A 52 5.26 -4.54 5.67
N ILE A 53 4.14 -4.11 6.24
CA ILE A 53 3.43 -4.84 7.29
C ILE A 53 2.25 -5.56 6.66
N SER A 54 2.40 -6.87 6.46
CA SER A 54 1.42 -7.76 5.84
C SER A 54 0.30 -8.17 6.80
N SER A 55 -0.48 -7.19 7.24
CA SER A 55 -1.69 -7.44 8.03
C SER A 55 -2.90 -7.57 7.09
N HIS A 56 -3.31 -8.81 6.83
CA HIS A 56 -4.44 -9.12 5.94
C HIS A 56 -5.80 -8.73 6.52
N ILE A 57 -5.93 -8.78 7.86
CA ILE A 57 -7.19 -8.52 8.57
C ILE A 57 -7.24 -7.07 9.04
N ASN A 58 -6.16 -6.58 9.63
CA ASN A 58 -6.06 -5.24 10.22
C ASN A 58 -5.10 -4.39 9.39
N TYR A 59 -5.43 -4.19 8.12
CA TYR A 59 -4.63 -3.38 7.22
C TYR A 59 -4.55 -1.93 7.69
N GLN A 60 -3.33 -1.38 7.72
CA GLN A 60 -3.05 0.02 8.00
C GLN A 60 -2.11 0.58 6.93
N ARG A 61 -2.51 1.66 6.25
CA ARG A 61 -1.68 2.33 5.24
C ARG A 61 -0.53 3.11 5.86
N SER A 62 -0.74 3.65 7.06
CA SER A 62 0.28 4.35 7.85
C SER A 62 0.50 3.59 9.15
N PHE A 63 1.76 3.35 9.51
CA PHE A 63 2.14 2.71 10.77
C PHE A 63 3.34 3.45 11.36
N ASN A 64 3.17 4.04 12.55
CA ASN A 64 4.22 4.77 13.29
C ASN A 64 5.02 5.77 12.44
N GLY A 65 4.36 6.52 11.56
CA GLY A 65 5.02 7.51 10.68
C GLY A 65 5.63 6.92 9.41
N PHE A 66 5.49 5.62 9.15
CA PHE A 66 5.94 4.98 7.90
C PHE A 66 4.76 4.70 6.97
N TYR A 67 5.00 4.84 5.66
CA TYR A 67 4.05 4.43 4.64
C TYR A 67 4.18 2.92 4.44
N ASN A 68 3.17 2.16 4.87
CA ASN A 68 3.12 0.72 4.65
C ASN A 68 2.83 0.46 3.19
N GLN A 69 3.75 -0.15 2.44
CA GLN A 69 3.64 -0.48 1.02
C GLN A 69 2.74 -1.69 0.74
N TYR A 70 2.40 -2.47 1.77
CA TYR A 70 1.51 -3.60 1.65
C TYR A 70 0.17 -3.20 1.02
N GLU A 71 -0.37 -4.03 0.13
CA GLU A 71 -1.68 -3.81 -0.47
C GLU A 71 -2.75 -4.57 0.30
N ARG A 72 -3.84 -3.87 0.62
CA ARG A 72 -4.97 -4.49 1.29
C ARG A 72 -5.57 -5.59 0.42
N LEU A 73 -5.78 -6.77 0.99
CA LEU A 73 -6.56 -7.80 0.33
C LEU A 73 -8.02 -7.35 0.19
N ASN A 74 -8.55 -7.47 -1.03
CA ASN A 74 -9.98 -7.21 -1.30
C ASN A 74 -10.87 -8.30 -0.68
N HIS A 75 -10.33 -9.49 -0.48
CA HIS A 75 -11.03 -10.60 0.15
C HIS A 75 -11.06 -10.41 1.67
N LYS A 76 -12.26 -10.47 2.25
CA LYS A 76 -12.46 -10.48 3.69
C LYS A 76 -12.81 -11.89 4.15
N PRO A 77 -12.21 -12.39 5.24
CA PRO A 77 -12.61 -13.65 5.84
C PRO A 77 -14.12 -13.66 6.09
N LYS A 78 -14.76 -14.77 5.72
CA LYS A 78 -16.18 -15.01 5.96
C LYS A 78 -16.31 -16.41 6.57
N GLU A 79 -17.18 -16.54 7.55
CA GLU A 79 -17.55 -17.85 8.08
C GLU A 79 -18.18 -18.72 6.98
N GLY A 80 -17.78 -19.98 6.94
CA GLY A 80 -18.22 -20.95 5.95
C GLY A 80 -17.69 -22.34 6.26
N ASP A 81 -18.20 -23.32 5.54
CA ASP A 81 -17.67 -24.69 5.59
C ASP A 81 -16.32 -24.75 4.86
N TYR A 82 -15.38 -25.45 5.47
CA TYR A 82 -14.03 -25.66 4.97
C TYR A 82 -13.68 -27.15 4.85
N SER A 83 -14.69 -28.05 4.92
CA SER A 83 -14.50 -29.50 4.86
C SER A 83 -13.64 -29.94 3.67
N ASN A 84 -13.88 -29.38 2.47
CA ASN A 84 -13.07 -29.67 1.28
C ASN A 84 -11.61 -29.19 1.39
N ILE A 85 -11.37 -28.05 2.04
CA ILE A 85 -10.02 -27.52 2.26
C ILE A 85 -9.29 -28.46 3.24
N TYR A 86 -9.98 -28.89 4.30
CA TYR A 86 -9.43 -29.80 5.28
C TYR A 86 -9.07 -31.16 4.69
N SER A 87 -9.97 -31.80 3.94
CA SER A 87 -9.69 -33.08 3.26
C SER A 87 -8.54 -32.97 2.25
N PHE A 88 -8.38 -31.82 1.59
CA PHE A 88 -7.26 -31.58 0.68
C PHE A 88 -5.92 -31.45 1.41
N LEU A 89 -5.89 -30.80 2.57
CA LEU A 89 -4.69 -30.70 3.40
C LEU A 89 -4.27 -32.06 3.96
N GLU A 90 -5.21 -32.87 4.45
CA GLU A 90 -4.92 -34.25 4.89
C GLU A 90 -4.32 -35.07 3.74
N HIS A 91 -4.90 -35.02 2.55
CA HIS A 91 -4.37 -35.74 1.39
C HIS A 91 -2.93 -35.35 1.01
N ILE A 92 -2.54 -34.07 1.16
CA ILE A 92 -1.20 -33.59 0.80
C ILE A 92 -0.16 -33.89 1.88
N PHE A 93 -0.56 -33.76 3.15
CA PHE A 93 0.39 -33.68 4.27
C PHE A 93 0.34 -34.85 5.25
N GLU A 94 -0.61 -35.80 5.14
CA GLU A 94 -0.50 -37.05 5.89
C GLU A 94 0.53 -37.99 5.23
N ASP A 95 1.59 -38.30 5.97
CA ASP A 95 2.51 -39.38 5.65
C ASP A 95 1.82 -40.74 5.89
N HIS A 96 1.83 -41.62 4.90
CA HIS A 96 1.39 -43.02 5.02
C HIS A 96 2.33 -43.88 5.86
#